data_AF-A0A932C9P3-F1
#
_entry.id   AF-A0A932C9P3-F1
#
_cell.length_a   1.000
_cell.length_b   1.000
_cell.length_c   1.000
_cell.angle_alpha   90.00
_cell.angle_beta   90.00
_cell.angle_gamma   90.00
#
_symmetry.space_group_name_H-M   'P 1'
#
loop_
_entity.id
_entity.type
_entity.pdbx_description
1 polymer ?
#
loop_
_entity_poly.entity_id
_entity_poly.type
_entity_poly.pdbx_seq_one_letter_code
_entity_poly.pdbx_strand_id
1 'polypeptide(L)'
;MVRPLALVTILISTAASLTGQGRGEQTPPILIESLAGRDSFDLYCAACHGSGGRGDGPVASALRLRPADLTSLARRSGGAFPREAVRAFVAGTGRALAAHGTTDMPVWGPIFRAFESDARARERITNLVIYIESIQAPTTAPDDTGSRLFRTYCASCHGTTGRGNGPLAEQLRRMPPDLTQFTKRNGGVFPSERVYRIVDGRDIPSHGDREMPVWGDVFREVSGESSAAAVKARIDAIVRYLSGIQERAV
;
A
#
# COMPACT_ATOMS: atom_id res chain seq x y z
N MET A 1 9.93 -88.28 -5.87
CA MET A 1 10.06 -87.43 -4.66
C MET A 1 10.39 -86.02 -5.13
N VAL A 2 9.42 -85.11 -5.07
CA VAL A 2 9.49 -83.75 -5.62
C VAL A 2 9.88 -82.78 -4.50
N ARG A 3 10.91 -81.93 -4.71
CA ARG A 3 11.29 -80.84 -3.78
C ARG A 3 10.53 -79.57 -4.18
N PRO A 4 9.89 -78.84 -3.25
CA PRO A 4 9.17 -77.62 -3.60
C PRO A 4 10.14 -76.43 -3.76
N LEU A 5 9.92 -75.61 -4.79
CA LEU A 5 10.56 -74.31 -4.97
C LEU A 5 10.06 -73.33 -3.89
N ALA A 6 10.98 -72.71 -3.15
CA ALA A 6 10.65 -71.60 -2.26
C ALA A 6 10.53 -70.30 -3.08
N LEU A 7 9.34 -69.70 -3.05
CA LEU A 7 9.06 -68.39 -3.65
C LEU A 7 9.64 -67.30 -2.73
N VAL A 8 10.64 -66.55 -3.20
CA VAL A 8 11.16 -65.37 -2.50
C VAL A 8 10.29 -64.17 -2.86
N THR A 9 9.49 -63.69 -1.92
CA THR A 9 8.68 -62.48 -2.09
C THR A 9 9.50 -61.26 -1.67
N ILE A 10 9.89 -60.43 -2.63
CA ILE A 10 10.58 -59.16 -2.37
C ILE A 10 9.52 -58.11 -2.00
N LEU A 11 9.48 -57.71 -0.73
CA LEU A 11 8.70 -56.57 -0.25
C LEU A 11 9.44 -55.27 -0.58
N ILE A 12 8.95 -54.54 -1.59
CA ILE A 12 9.41 -53.18 -1.91
C ILE A 12 8.74 -52.23 -0.90
N SER A 13 9.49 -51.76 0.09
CA SER A 13 9.03 -50.74 1.04
C SER A 13 9.16 -49.36 0.40
N THR A 14 8.03 -48.76 0.00
CA THR A 14 8.00 -47.37 -0.48
C THR A 14 8.01 -46.44 0.73
N ALA A 15 9.15 -45.81 0.99
CA ALA A 15 9.23 -44.71 1.94
C ALA A 15 8.43 -43.52 1.38
N ALA A 16 7.26 -43.26 1.96
CA ALA A 16 6.50 -42.05 1.68
C ALA A 16 7.23 -40.86 2.32
N SER A 17 7.91 -40.06 1.50
CA SER A 17 8.44 -38.77 1.92
C SER A 17 7.30 -37.85 2.33
N LEU A 18 7.16 -37.61 3.64
CA LEU A 18 6.37 -36.53 4.19
C LEU A 18 7.04 -35.21 3.80
N THR A 19 6.66 -34.63 2.67
CA THR A 19 7.00 -33.24 2.36
C THR A 19 6.21 -32.34 3.30
N GLY A 20 6.90 -31.82 4.30
CA GLY A 20 6.40 -30.70 5.10
C GLY A 20 6.07 -29.55 4.15
N GLN A 21 4.83 -29.07 4.19
CA GLN A 21 4.45 -27.82 3.54
C GLN A 21 5.30 -26.70 4.13
N GLY A 22 6.27 -26.24 3.36
CA GLY A 22 6.99 -25.01 3.67
C GLY A 22 5.97 -23.90 3.85
N ARG A 23 6.00 -23.23 5.00
CA ARG A 23 5.37 -21.91 5.16
C ARG A 23 5.93 -21.05 4.03
N GLY A 24 5.09 -20.76 3.03
CA GLY A 24 5.47 -19.88 1.94
C GLY A 24 6.06 -18.60 2.53
N GLU A 25 7.22 -18.21 2.03
CA GLU A 25 7.92 -16.99 2.37
C GLU A 25 6.96 -15.81 2.21
N GLN A 26 6.31 -15.40 3.30
CA GLN A 26 5.35 -14.31 3.25
C GLN A 26 6.17 -13.03 3.12
N THR A 27 6.01 -12.34 2.00
CA THR A 27 6.58 -11.00 1.80
C THR A 27 6.23 -10.13 3.01
N PRO A 28 7.23 -9.52 3.70
CA PRO A 28 6.99 -8.63 4.83
C PRO A 28 5.88 -7.65 4.47
N PRO A 29 4.95 -7.32 5.38
CA PRO A 29 3.73 -6.59 5.02
C PRO A 29 3.98 -5.14 4.58
N ILE A 30 5.22 -4.65 4.74
CA ILE A 30 5.69 -3.37 4.20
C ILE A 30 6.02 -3.48 2.71
N LEU A 31 6.34 -4.66 2.19
CA LEU A 31 6.75 -4.85 0.80
C LEU A 31 5.60 -5.19 -0.14
N ILE A 32 5.59 -4.54 -1.31
CA ILE A 32 4.71 -4.85 -2.43
C ILE A 32 5.45 -5.55 -3.54
N GLU A 33 4.79 -6.52 -4.18
CA GLU A 33 5.40 -7.25 -5.30
C GLU A 33 5.60 -6.37 -6.55
N SER A 34 4.75 -5.35 -6.74
CA SER A 34 4.90 -4.41 -7.84
C SER A 34 6.15 -3.55 -7.69
N LEU A 35 6.91 -3.42 -8.78
CA LEU A 35 8.04 -2.49 -8.92
C LEU A 35 7.65 -1.21 -9.68
N ALA A 36 6.37 -1.03 -10.03
CA ALA A 36 5.90 0.20 -10.63
C ALA A 36 6.16 1.39 -9.69
N GLY A 37 6.70 2.48 -10.24
CA GLY A 37 7.05 3.67 -9.46
C GLY A 37 5.85 4.28 -8.75
N ARG A 38 4.71 4.30 -9.44
CA ARG A 38 3.43 4.77 -8.90
C ARG A 38 2.98 3.94 -7.69
N ASP A 39 3.04 2.62 -7.78
CA ASP A 39 2.59 1.75 -6.67
C ASP A 39 3.49 1.90 -5.44
N SER A 40 4.80 2.02 -5.67
CA SER A 40 5.76 2.31 -4.60
C SER A 40 5.50 3.69 -3.98
N PHE A 41 5.20 4.70 -4.80
CA PHE A 41 4.89 6.03 -4.31
C PHE A 41 3.61 6.06 -3.47
N ASP A 42 2.54 5.43 -3.96
CA ASP A 42 1.25 5.36 -3.26
C ASP A 42 1.40 4.73 -1.86
N LEU A 43 2.22 3.68 -1.74
CA LEU A 43 2.39 2.97 -0.48
C LEU A 43 3.38 3.65 0.48
N TYR A 44 4.53 4.10 -0.02
CA TYR A 44 5.63 4.56 0.83
C TYR A 44 5.66 6.08 1.00
N CYS A 45 5.18 6.84 0.01
CA CYS A 45 5.38 8.28 -0.06
C CYS A 45 4.09 9.08 0.13
N ALA A 46 2.96 8.59 -0.38
CA ALA A 46 1.72 9.35 -0.45
C ALA A 46 1.07 9.64 0.92
N ALA A 47 1.36 8.84 1.95
CA ALA A 47 0.91 9.13 3.32
C ALA A 47 1.36 10.52 3.80
N CYS A 48 2.55 10.97 3.39
CA CYS A 48 3.09 12.29 3.69
C CYS A 48 2.97 13.25 2.50
N HIS A 49 3.32 12.82 1.30
CA HIS A 49 3.37 13.71 0.12
C HIS A 49 2.04 13.85 -0.62
N GLY A 50 1.01 13.11 -0.25
CA GLY A 50 -0.27 13.05 -0.96
C GLY A 50 -0.21 12.20 -2.22
N SER A 51 -1.35 11.73 -2.71
CA SER A 51 -1.48 10.89 -3.92
C SER A 51 -0.97 11.60 -5.18
N GLY A 52 -1.04 12.93 -5.20
CA GLY A 52 -0.54 13.81 -6.26
C GLY A 52 0.87 14.34 -6.02
N GLY A 53 1.51 14.03 -4.88
CA GLY A 53 2.86 14.48 -4.55
C GLY A 53 2.99 15.96 -4.21
N ARG A 54 1.92 16.65 -3.77
CA ARG A 54 1.94 18.08 -3.47
C ARG A 54 2.34 18.42 -2.03
N GLY A 55 2.66 17.41 -1.23
CA GLY A 55 2.95 17.60 0.20
C GLY A 55 1.68 17.65 1.07
N ASP A 56 0.57 17.18 0.52
CA ASP A 56 -0.77 17.16 1.09
C ASP A 56 -1.17 15.72 1.40
N GLY A 57 -0.34 14.95 2.11
CA GLY A 57 -0.72 13.62 2.58
C GLY A 57 -1.64 13.66 3.80
N PRO A 58 -2.36 12.56 4.12
CA PRO A 58 -3.21 12.48 5.32
C PRO A 58 -2.48 12.81 6.62
N VAL A 59 -1.17 12.55 6.71
CA VAL A 59 -0.40 12.88 7.91
C VAL A 59 0.31 14.24 7.81
N ALA A 60 0.26 14.92 6.67
CA ALA A 60 1.08 16.10 6.39
C ALA A 60 0.81 17.26 7.36
N SER A 61 -0.44 17.45 7.79
CA SER A 61 -0.83 18.49 8.75
C SER A 61 -0.33 18.23 10.17
N ALA A 62 -0.05 16.96 10.50
CA ALA A 62 0.46 16.55 11.82
C ALA A 62 2.00 16.60 11.92
N LEU A 63 2.70 16.74 10.79
CA LEU A 63 4.17 16.80 10.76
C LEU A 63 4.69 18.21 11.08
N ARG A 64 5.81 18.27 11.80
CA ARG A 64 6.48 19.54 12.12
C ARG A 64 7.03 20.21 10.87
N LEU A 65 7.71 19.44 10.04
CA LEU A 65 8.16 19.90 8.73
C LEU A 65 7.13 19.49 7.68
N ARG A 66 6.60 20.47 6.95
CA ARG A 66 5.69 20.19 5.84
C ARG A 66 6.41 19.36 4.79
N PRO A 67 5.82 18.24 4.34
CA PRO A 67 6.34 17.48 3.21
C PRO A 67 6.48 18.37 1.98
N ALA A 68 7.58 18.19 1.25
CA ALA A 68 7.83 18.99 0.05
C ALA A 68 6.77 18.72 -1.03
N ASP A 69 6.35 19.78 -1.73
CA ASP A 69 5.66 19.66 -3.01
C ASP A 69 6.65 19.11 -4.04
N LEU A 70 6.51 17.83 -4.36
CA LEU A 70 7.36 17.11 -5.28
C LEU A 70 7.07 17.52 -6.72
N THR A 71 5.87 18.01 -7.04
CA THR A 71 5.49 18.42 -8.41
C THR A 71 6.27 19.63 -8.92
N SER A 72 6.94 20.36 -8.04
CA SER A 72 7.71 21.56 -8.38
C SER A 72 9.23 21.38 -8.34
N LEU A 73 9.75 20.15 -8.25
CA LEU A 73 11.20 19.89 -8.22
C LEU A 73 11.92 20.39 -9.48
N ALA A 74 11.37 20.14 -10.67
CA ALA A 74 11.93 20.61 -11.94
C ALA A 74 11.98 22.14 -11.98
N ARG A 75 10.88 22.81 -11.61
CA ARG A 75 10.81 24.28 -11.52
C ARG A 75 11.84 24.83 -10.53
N ARG A 76 11.99 24.22 -9.36
CA ARG A 76 13.00 24.60 -8.34
C ARG A 76 14.44 24.34 -8.78
N SER A 77 14.64 23.56 -9.84
CA SER A 77 15.96 23.13 -10.34
C SER A 77 16.25 23.67 -11.75
N GLY A 78 15.81 24.91 -12.03
CA GLY A 78 16.10 25.57 -13.31
C GLY A 78 15.29 25.03 -14.50
N GLY A 79 14.16 24.37 -14.25
CA GLY A 79 13.26 23.82 -15.27
C GLY A 79 13.55 22.36 -15.64
N ALA A 80 14.71 21.82 -15.26
CA ALA A 80 15.06 20.42 -15.47
C ALA A 80 14.84 19.60 -14.19
N PHE A 81 14.27 18.40 -14.32
CA PHE A 81 14.12 17.51 -13.17
C PHE A 81 15.50 17.01 -12.68
N PRO A 82 15.86 17.22 -11.40
CA PRO A 82 17.19 16.87 -10.88
C PRO A 82 17.29 15.38 -10.55
N ARG A 83 17.20 14.52 -11.57
CA ARG A 83 17.05 13.05 -11.43
C ARG A 83 18.07 12.42 -10.49
N GLU A 84 19.36 12.72 -10.66
CA GLU A 84 20.41 12.11 -9.84
C GLU A 84 20.40 12.60 -8.39
N ALA A 85 20.05 13.87 -8.16
CA ALA A 85 19.90 14.38 -6.80
C ALA A 85 18.73 13.70 -6.08
N VAL A 86 17.59 13.52 -6.75
CA VAL A 86 16.42 12.82 -6.18
C VAL A 86 16.74 11.36 -5.93
N ARG A 87 17.40 10.67 -6.88
CA ARG A 87 17.86 9.29 -6.70
C ARG A 87 18.77 9.16 -5.50
N ALA A 88 19.80 10.00 -5.39
CA ALA A 88 20.75 9.98 -4.28
C ALA A 88 20.06 10.28 -2.94
N PHE A 89 19.04 11.15 -2.94
CA PHE A 89 18.25 11.48 -1.77
C PHE A 89 17.42 10.27 -1.28
N VAL A 90 16.64 9.65 -2.17
CA VAL A 90 15.84 8.44 -1.85
C VAL A 90 16.73 7.26 -1.46
N ALA A 91 17.84 7.06 -2.17
CA ALA A 91 18.77 5.97 -1.91
C ALA A 91 19.57 6.16 -0.61
N GLY A 92 19.60 7.37 -0.05
CA GLY A 92 20.40 7.71 1.12
C GLY A 92 21.90 7.82 0.84
N THR A 93 22.30 8.12 -0.39
CA THR A 93 23.70 8.17 -0.84
C THR A 93 24.22 9.58 -1.10
N GLY A 94 23.36 10.61 -0.97
CA GLY A 94 23.74 12.02 -1.18
C GLY A 94 24.63 12.58 -0.05
N ARG A 95 25.65 13.39 -0.42
CA ARG A 95 26.62 14.00 0.51
C ARG A 95 26.00 14.92 1.58
N ALA A 96 24.79 15.44 1.36
CA ALA A 96 24.07 16.30 2.32
C ALA A 96 23.21 15.53 3.35
N LEU A 97 23.08 14.21 3.19
CA LEU A 97 22.28 13.31 4.04
C LEU A 97 23.11 12.52 5.06
N ALA A 98 24.39 12.88 5.22
CA ALA A 98 25.38 12.14 6.01
C ALA A 98 25.20 12.24 7.53
N ALA A 99 23.95 12.23 8.03
CA ALA A 99 23.77 11.84 9.42
C ALA A 99 22.44 11.11 9.61
N HIS A 100 21.31 11.76 9.35
CA HIS A 100 20.00 11.21 9.64
C HIS A 100 19.04 11.91 8.67
N GLY A 101 18.16 11.19 7.97
CA GLY A 101 16.99 11.85 7.36
C GLY A 101 16.29 12.72 8.41
N THR A 102 15.34 13.59 8.03
CA THR A 102 14.50 14.16 9.10
C THR A 102 13.82 13.00 9.83
N THR A 103 13.57 13.11 11.13
CA THR A 103 12.81 12.07 11.86
C THR A 103 11.51 11.71 11.13
N ASP A 104 10.97 12.68 10.38
CA ASP A 104 9.72 12.61 9.63
C ASP A 104 9.88 12.02 8.19
N MET A 105 11.09 11.99 7.61
CA MET A 105 11.35 11.42 6.27
C MET A 105 12.46 10.36 6.33
N PRO A 106 12.11 9.07 6.23
CA PRO A 106 13.07 8.00 6.41
C PRO A 106 14.06 7.90 5.23
N VAL A 107 15.21 7.30 5.50
CA VAL A 107 16.18 6.95 4.46
C VAL A 107 15.71 5.66 3.79
N TRP A 108 15.03 5.77 2.66
CA TRP A 108 14.34 4.66 2.01
C TRP A 108 15.27 3.57 1.46
N GLY A 109 16.44 3.93 0.96
CA GLY A 109 17.40 2.96 0.39
C GLY A 109 17.75 1.79 1.33
N PRO A 110 18.24 2.04 2.56
CA PRO A 110 18.46 1.02 3.57
C PRO A 110 17.19 0.22 3.93
N ILE A 111 16.02 0.87 4.00
CA ILE A 111 14.76 0.20 4.32
C ILE A 111 14.41 -0.82 3.23
N PHE A 112 14.47 -0.45 1.95
CA PHE A 112 14.19 -1.41 0.87
C PHE A 112 15.20 -2.56 0.86
N ARG A 113 16.49 -2.29 1.07
CA ARG A 113 17.53 -3.34 1.14
C ARG A 113 17.39 -4.26 2.35
N ALA A 114 16.74 -3.81 3.43
CA ALA A 114 16.49 -4.66 4.60
C ALA A 114 15.47 -5.77 4.32
N PHE A 115 14.64 -5.62 3.28
CA PHE A 115 13.55 -6.56 2.99
C PHE A 115 13.59 -7.12 1.55
N GLU A 116 14.39 -6.56 0.65
CA GLU A 116 14.52 -6.98 -0.76
C GLU A 116 15.98 -7.13 -1.18
N SER A 117 16.23 -7.85 -2.28
CA SER A 117 17.57 -7.91 -2.87
C SER A 117 18.05 -6.53 -3.35
N ASP A 118 19.36 -6.30 -3.32
CA ASP A 118 19.96 -5.04 -3.77
C ASP A 118 19.59 -4.67 -5.22
N ALA A 119 19.41 -5.67 -6.09
CA ALA A 119 18.96 -5.45 -7.46
C ALA A 119 17.52 -4.92 -7.49
N ARG A 120 16.62 -5.54 -6.71
CA ARG A 120 15.21 -5.15 -6.61
C ARG A 120 15.03 -3.79 -5.96
N ALA A 121 15.77 -3.50 -4.89
CA ALA A 121 15.77 -2.20 -4.25
C ALA A 121 16.24 -1.07 -5.19
N ARG A 122 17.28 -1.31 -6.00
CA ARG A 122 17.75 -0.34 -7.03
C ARG A 122 16.72 -0.11 -8.12
N GLU A 123 16.04 -1.16 -8.56
CA GLU A 123 14.96 -1.07 -9.56
C GLU A 123 13.78 -0.26 -9.00
N ARG A 124 13.33 -0.57 -7.78
CA ARG A 124 12.27 0.16 -7.08
C ARG A 124 12.58 1.65 -6.96
N ILE A 125 13.80 2.01 -6.54
CA ILE A 125 14.23 3.42 -6.45
C ILE A 125 14.23 4.06 -7.84
N THR A 126 14.71 3.36 -8.87
CA THR A 126 14.71 3.88 -10.25
C THR A 126 13.29 4.20 -10.71
N ASN A 127 12.36 3.27 -10.54
CA ASN A 127 10.98 3.45 -10.95
C ASN A 127 10.28 4.53 -10.13
N LEU A 128 10.57 4.64 -8.84
CA LEU A 128 10.07 5.72 -7.99
C LEU A 128 10.54 7.09 -8.49
N VAL A 129 11.82 7.24 -8.86
CA VAL A 129 12.36 8.49 -9.40
C VAL A 129 11.72 8.83 -10.75
N ILE A 130 11.53 7.85 -11.64
CA ILE A 130 10.82 8.03 -12.92
C ILE A 130 9.39 8.51 -12.67
N TYR A 131 8.71 7.94 -11.68
CA TYR A 131 7.37 8.39 -11.31
C TYR A 131 7.36 9.82 -10.77
N ILE A 132 8.27 10.16 -9.85
CA ILE A 132 8.38 11.54 -9.33
C ILE A 132 8.67 12.52 -10.48
N GLU A 133 9.47 12.14 -11.46
CA GLU A 133 9.71 12.94 -12.66
C GLU A 133 8.44 13.13 -13.51
N SER A 134 7.62 12.09 -13.65
CA SER A 134 6.37 12.17 -14.42
C SER A 134 5.33 13.12 -13.82
N ILE A 135 5.38 13.37 -12.50
CA ILE A 135 4.44 14.29 -11.81
C ILE A 135 4.94 15.74 -11.77
N GLN A 136 6.03 16.08 -12.47
CA GLN A 136 6.55 17.45 -12.55
C GLN A 136 5.70 18.37 -13.43
N ALA A 137 4.88 17.81 -14.33
CA ALA A 137 3.96 18.57 -15.14
C ALA A 137 2.63 18.78 -14.39
N PRO A 138 1.98 19.95 -14.52
CA PRO A 138 0.65 20.16 -13.95
C PRO A 138 -0.32 19.17 -14.57
N THR A 139 -0.68 18.14 -13.83
CA THR A 139 -1.77 17.24 -14.23
C THR A 139 -3.08 17.97 -13.93
N THR A 140 -3.94 18.12 -14.93
CA THR A 140 -5.22 18.84 -14.85
C THR A 140 -6.30 18.12 -14.04
N ALA A 141 -5.98 16.98 -13.41
CA ALA A 141 -6.85 16.33 -12.44
C ALA A 141 -6.02 15.62 -11.36
N PRO A 142 -6.43 15.66 -10.08
CA PRO A 142 -6.02 14.64 -9.12
C PRO A 142 -6.38 13.27 -9.70
N ASP A 143 -5.41 12.37 -9.86
CA ASP A 143 -5.64 10.97 -10.25
C ASP A 143 -6.16 10.18 -9.02
N ASP A 144 -7.29 10.63 -8.47
CA ASP A 144 -7.95 10.10 -7.27
C ASP A 144 -8.77 8.83 -7.62
N THR A 145 -8.16 7.90 -8.35
CA THR A 145 -8.76 6.59 -8.61
C THR A 145 -8.97 5.83 -7.29
N GLY A 146 -10.06 5.07 -7.20
CA GLY A 146 -10.41 4.36 -5.97
C GLY A 146 -9.33 3.42 -5.44
N SER A 147 -8.61 2.76 -6.35
CA SER A 147 -7.48 1.88 -6.01
C SER A 147 -6.31 2.65 -5.40
N ARG A 148 -6.04 3.87 -5.89
CA ARG A 148 -5.01 4.74 -5.34
C ARG A 148 -5.37 5.28 -3.97
N LEU A 149 -6.59 5.80 -3.85
CA LEU A 149 -7.11 6.27 -2.57
C LEU A 149 -7.03 5.12 -1.55
N PHE A 150 -7.46 3.91 -1.93
CA PHE A 150 -7.35 2.75 -1.06
C PHE A 150 -5.89 2.44 -0.65
N ARG A 151 -4.94 2.43 -1.59
CA ARG A 151 -3.52 2.21 -1.27
C ARG A 151 -2.96 3.26 -0.32
N THR A 152 -3.32 4.53 -0.54
CA THR A 152 -2.80 5.67 0.23
C THR A 152 -3.36 5.70 1.65
N TYR A 153 -4.67 5.47 1.79
CA TYR A 153 -5.39 5.73 3.04
C TYR A 153 -5.77 4.45 3.80
N CYS A 154 -5.93 3.31 3.13
CA CYS A 154 -6.50 2.11 3.73
C CYS A 154 -5.53 0.94 3.84
N ALA A 155 -4.55 0.81 2.94
CA ALA A 155 -3.72 -0.39 2.81
C ALA A 155 -2.75 -0.62 3.98
N SER A 156 -2.39 0.41 4.75
CA SER A 156 -1.56 0.25 5.95
C SER A 156 -2.19 -0.69 6.99
N CYS A 157 -3.53 -0.71 7.07
CA CYS A 157 -4.28 -1.61 7.92
C CYS A 157 -4.89 -2.78 7.13
N HIS A 158 -5.52 -2.51 5.98
CA HIS A 158 -6.25 -3.51 5.22
C HIS A 158 -5.41 -4.33 4.24
N GLY A 159 -4.12 -3.99 4.06
CA GLY A 159 -3.25 -4.57 3.05
C GLY A 159 -3.58 -4.06 1.65
N THR A 160 -2.64 -4.18 0.72
CA THR A 160 -2.81 -3.69 -0.67
C THR A 160 -3.84 -4.47 -1.48
N THR A 161 -4.20 -5.68 -1.02
CA THR A 161 -5.26 -6.52 -1.60
C THR A 161 -6.60 -6.39 -0.90
N GLY A 162 -6.68 -5.63 0.20
CA GLY A 162 -7.90 -5.49 0.99
C GLY A 162 -8.24 -6.68 1.89
N ARG A 163 -7.33 -7.63 2.08
CA ARG A 163 -7.57 -8.86 2.87
C ARG A 163 -7.46 -8.69 4.39
N GLY A 164 -7.20 -7.49 4.87
CA GLY A 164 -7.07 -7.22 6.30
C GLY A 164 -5.69 -7.55 6.87
N ASN A 165 -4.70 -7.75 6.01
CA ASN A 165 -3.33 -8.16 6.36
C ASN A 165 -2.31 -7.04 6.11
N GLY A 166 -2.69 -5.78 6.38
CA GLY A 166 -1.76 -4.66 6.29
C GLY A 166 -0.66 -4.72 7.36
N PRO A 167 0.45 -3.99 7.18
CA PRO A 167 1.57 -3.99 8.12
C PRO A 167 1.21 -3.55 9.53
N LEU A 168 0.14 -2.78 9.70
CA LEU A 168 -0.35 -2.37 11.01
C LEU A 168 -1.41 -3.32 11.58
N ALA A 169 -1.89 -4.31 10.81
CA ALA A 169 -3.03 -5.15 11.18
C ALA A 169 -2.85 -5.88 12.51
N GLU A 170 -1.65 -6.41 12.79
CA GLU A 170 -1.33 -7.13 14.02
C GLU A 170 -1.14 -6.22 15.24
N GLN A 171 -0.97 -4.91 15.01
CA GLN A 171 -0.79 -3.92 16.08
C GLN A 171 -2.11 -3.32 16.56
N LEU A 172 -3.21 -3.61 15.85
CA LEU A 172 -4.54 -3.12 16.17
C LEU A 172 -5.22 -4.05 17.18
N ARG A 173 -6.04 -3.46 18.07
CA ARG A 173 -6.87 -4.21 19.02
C ARG A 173 -7.90 -5.07 18.30
N ARG A 174 -8.40 -4.61 17.15
CA ARG A 174 -9.28 -5.40 16.28
C ARG A 174 -8.65 -5.52 14.90
N MET A 175 -8.44 -6.76 14.49
CA MET A 175 -7.93 -7.05 13.15
C MET A 175 -8.86 -6.44 12.08
N PRO A 176 -8.30 -5.75 11.08
CA PRO A 176 -9.06 -5.28 9.94
C PRO A 176 -9.72 -6.47 9.22
N PRO A 177 -11.01 -6.38 8.83
CA PRO A 177 -11.68 -7.46 8.14
C PRO A 177 -11.15 -7.62 6.71
N ASP A 178 -11.28 -8.85 6.18
CA ASP A 178 -11.13 -9.11 4.74
C ASP A 178 -12.27 -8.42 3.97
N LEU A 179 -11.92 -7.32 3.31
CA LEU A 179 -12.82 -6.48 2.53
C LEU A 179 -13.27 -7.15 1.24
N THR A 180 -12.58 -8.20 0.78
CA THR A 180 -12.90 -8.91 -0.48
C THR A 180 -14.10 -9.85 -0.36
N GLN A 181 -14.61 -10.06 0.85
CA GLN A 181 -15.67 -11.03 1.17
C GLN A 181 -17.06 -10.39 1.33
N PHE A 182 -17.19 -9.08 1.20
CA PHE A 182 -18.45 -8.38 1.51
C PHE A 182 -19.62 -8.84 0.64
N THR A 183 -19.41 -9.06 -0.66
CA THR A 183 -20.45 -9.60 -1.55
C THR A 183 -20.92 -10.97 -1.10
N LYS A 184 -19.99 -11.90 -0.80
CA LYS A 184 -20.31 -13.24 -0.31
C LYS A 184 -21.09 -13.19 1.01
N ARG A 185 -20.64 -12.36 1.96
CA ARG A 185 -21.27 -12.20 3.29
C ARG A 185 -22.63 -11.48 3.24
N ASN A 186 -22.95 -10.79 2.14
CA ASN A 186 -24.18 -10.03 1.98
C ASN A 186 -25.05 -10.59 0.85
N GLY A 187 -25.14 -11.92 0.75
CA GLY A 187 -26.08 -12.60 -0.14
C GLY A 187 -25.82 -12.39 -1.63
N GLY A 188 -24.57 -12.20 -2.03
CA GLY A 188 -24.19 -11.98 -3.43
C GLY A 188 -24.29 -10.52 -3.89
N VAL A 189 -24.64 -9.58 -3.01
CA VAL A 189 -24.76 -8.15 -3.35
C VAL A 189 -23.74 -7.34 -2.55
N PHE A 190 -22.93 -6.53 -3.21
CA PHE A 190 -22.00 -5.64 -2.52
C PHE A 190 -22.79 -4.52 -1.79
N PRO A 191 -22.63 -4.34 -0.46
CA PRO A 191 -23.43 -3.40 0.32
C PRO A 191 -22.89 -1.96 0.22
N SER A 192 -22.90 -1.36 -0.98
CA SER A 192 -22.27 -0.06 -1.29
C SER A 192 -22.60 1.05 -0.30
N GLU A 193 -23.89 1.23 0.05
CA GLU A 193 -24.35 2.29 0.96
C GLU A 193 -23.80 2.11 2.38
N ARG A 194 -23.79 0.87 2.88
CA ARG A 194 -23.21 0.57 4.19
C ARG A 194 -21.71 0.82 4.19
N VAL A 195 -20.99 0.42 3.13
CA VAL A 195 -19.55 0.67 2.99
C VAL A 195 -19.26 2.16 2.91
N TYR A 196 -20.03 2.92 2.12
CA TYR A 196 -19.91 4.38 2.03
C TYR A 196 -19.98 5.02 3.42
N ARG A 197 -21.03 4.72 4.19
CA ARG A 197 -21.21 5.28 5.55
C ARG A 197 -20.09 4.89 6.51
N ILE A 198 -19.53 3.69 6.38
CA ILE A 198 -18.38 3.24 7.18
C ILE A 198 -17.12 4.02 6.85
N VAL A 199 -16.82 4.20 5.56
CA VAL A 199 -15.67 4.98 5.09
C VAL A 199 -15.83 6.45 5.48
N ASP A 200 -16.99 7.05 5.20
CA ASP A 200 -17.30 8.42 5.59
C ASP A 200 -17.11 8.62 7.11
N GLY A 201 -17.79 7.77 7.88
CA GLY A 201 -17.61 7.67 9.32
C GLY A 201 -18.27 8.78 10.14
N ARG A 202 -18.67 9.91 9.54
CA ARG A 202 -19.25 11.08 10.23
C ARG A 202 -20.60 10.79 10.89
N ASP A 203 -21.39 9.90 10.28
CA ASP A 203 -22.73 9.53 10.77
C ASP A 203 -22.76 8.21 11.57
N ILE A 204 -21.59 7.65 11.90
CA ILE A 204 -21.51 6.43 12.72
C ILE A 204 -21.29 6.84 14.18
N PRO A 205 -22.21 6.49 15.10
CA PRO A 205 -22.07 6.78 16.52
C PRO A 205 -20.72 6.29 17.03
N SER A 206 -19.87 7.22 17.46
CA SER A 206 -18.55 6.91 18.01
C SER A 206 -18.62 6.96 19.53
N HIS A 207 -18.47 5.80 20.17
CA HIS A 207 -18.05 5.71 21.56
C HIS A 207 -16.81 4.83 21.63
N GLY A 208 -15.77 5.31 22.31
CA GLY A 208 -14.53 4.58 22.57
C GLY A 208 -13.41 4.79 21.54
N ASP A 209 -12.64 3.72 21.36
CA ASP A 209 -11.28 3.64 20.86
C ASP A 209 -11.22 3.33 19.35
N ARG A 210 -12.00 4.08 18.56
CA ARG A 210 -12.18 3.87 17.11
C ARG A 210 -10.82 3.88 16.38
N GLU A 211 -10.39 2.70 15.93
CA GLU A 211 -9.12 2.53 15.21
C GLU A 211 -9.18 2.96 13.74
N MET A 212 -10.37 2.86 13.13
CA MET A 212 -10.59 3.31 11.75
C MET A 212 -10.95 4.80 11.72
N PRO A 213 -10.16 5.67 11.04
CA PRO A 213 -10.40 7.10 11.00
C PRO A 213 -11.78 7.48 10.44
N VAL A 214 -12.23 8.70 10.75
CA VAL A 214 -13.37 9.35 10.09
C VAL A 214 -12.86 9.93 8.76
N TRP A 215 -12.84 9.12 7.69
CA TRP A 215 -12.21 9.53 6.43
C TRP A 215 -12.94 10.69 5.75
N GLY A 216 -14.23 10.87 6.02
CA GLY A 216 -14.98 12.06 5.57
C GLY A 216 -14.37 13.36 6.08
N ASP A 217 -13.82 13.36 7.30
CA ASP A 217 -13.14 14.52 7.89
C ASP A 217 -11.74 14.67 7.29
N VAL A 218 -10.98 13.58 7.22
CA VAL A 218 -9.65 13.56 6.60
C VAL A 218 -9.71 14.13 5.19
N PHE A 219 -10.59 13.64 4.31
CA PHE A 219 -10.69 14.11 2.93
C PHE A 219 -11.13 15.58 2.77
N ARG A 220 -11.77 16.18 3.78
CA ARG A 220 -12.01 17.64 3.78
C ARG A 220 -10.72 18.42 3.96
N GLU A 221 -9.78 17.90 4.75
CA GLU A 221 -8.52 18.57 5.08
C GLU A 221 -7.45 18.38 4.00
N VAL A 222 -7.33 17.17 3.43
CA VAL A 222 -6.20 16.80 2.58
C VAL A 222 -6.22 17.43 1.18
N SER A 223 -7.37 17.96 0.74
CA SER A 223 -7.59 18.11 -0.71
C SER A 223 -7.33 19.47 -1.32
N GLY A 224 -7.13 20.53 -0.54
CA GLY A 224 -7.13 21.92 -1.05
C GLY A 224 -8.46 22.35 -1.70
N GLU A 225 -9.38 21.41 -1.94
CA GLU A 225 -10.70 21.54 -2.55
C GLU A 225 -11.69 20.79 -1.66
N SER A 226 -11.98 21.40 -0.51
CA SER A 226 -12.74 20.86 0.61
C SER A 226 -14.26 20.80 0.37
N SER A 227 -14.70 20.85 -0.89
CA SER A 227 -16.12 20.81 -1.21
C SER A 227 -16.72 19.47 -0.81
N ALA A 228 -17.97 19.48 -0.31
CA ALA A 228 -18.69 18.25 0.02
C ALA A 228 -18.77 17.29 -1.19
N ALA A 229 -18.85 17.85 -2.40
CA ALA A 229 -18.83 17.09 -3.65
C ALA A 229 -17.50 16.36 -3.89
N ALA A 230 -16.36 17.03 -3.66
CA ALA A 230 -15.04 16.42 -3.82
C ALA A 230 -14.80 15.30 -2.79
N VAL A 231 -15.20 15.51 -1.53
CA VAL A 231 -15.15 14.47 -0.49
C VAL A 231 -16.01 13.27 -0.88
N LYS A 232 -17.25 13.52 -1.30
CA LYS A 232 -18.14 12.46 -1.76
C LYS A 232 -17.53 11.68 -2.94
N ALA A 233 -16.96 12.35 -3.92
CA ALA A 233 -16.37 11.72 -5.09
C ALA A 233 -15.22 10.77 -4.73
N ARG A 234 -14.39 11.12 -3.73
CA ARG A 234 -13.32 10.26 -3.22
C ARG A 234 -13.85 9.00 -2.55
N ILE A 235 -14.85 9.17 -1.67
CA ILE A 235 -15.49 8.03 -0.99
C ILE A 235 -16.17 7.13 -2.03
N ASP A 236 -16.90 7.69 -2.99
CA ASP A 236 -17.52 6.93 -4.10
C ASP A 236 -16.46 6.17 -4.93
N ALA A 237 -15.29 6.76 -5.16
CA ALA A 237 -14.20 6.09 -5.85
C ALA A 237 -13.68 4.89 -5.05
N ILE A 238 -13.46 5.04 -3.74
CA ILE A 238 -13.06 3.93 -2.84
C ILE A 238 -14.13 2.84 -2.84
N VAL A 239 -15.41 3.19 -2.68
CA VAL A 239 -16.52 2.23 -2.66
C VAL A 239 -16.60 1.46 -3.99
N ARG A 240 -16.43 2.13 -5.12
CA ARG A 240 -16.37 1.47 -6.44
C ARG A 240 -15.19 0.52 -6.56
N TYR A 241 -14.01 0.91 -6.07
CA TYR A 241 -12.85 0.02 -6.05
C TYR A 241 -13.08 -1.20 -5.17
N LEU A 242 -13.62 -1.02 -3.95
CA LEU A 242 -13.94 -2.12 -3.04
C LEU A 242 -14.95 -3.08 -3.65
N SER A 243 -15.96 -2.59 -4.38
CA SER A 243 -16.90 -3.42 -5.14
C SER A 243 -16.19 -4.26 -6.22
N GLY A 244 -15.17 -3.69 -6.87
CA GLY A 244 -14.42 -4.36 -7.95
C GLY A 244 -13.44 -5.45 -7.49
N ILE A 245 -13.00 -5.44 -6.22
CA ILE A 245 -12.05 -6.43 -5.69
C ILE A 245 -12.73 -7.61 -4.98
N GLN A 246 -14.06 -7.71 -5.07
CA GLN A 246 -14.81 -8.77 -4.40
C GLN A 246 -14.49 -10.13 -5.02
N GLU A 247 -14.29 -11.14 -4.18
CA GLU A 247 -14.14 -12.50 -4.66
C GLU A 247 -15.46 -12.98 -5.27
N ARG A 248 -15.35 -13.69 -6.40
CA ARG A 248 -16.51 -14.30 -7.06
C ARG A 248 -17.18 -15.27 -6.10
N ALA A 249 -18.51 -15.25 -6.05
CA ALA A 249 -19.27 -16.34 -5.47
C ALA A 249 -18.95 -17.61 -6.27
N VAL A 250 -18.52 -18.66 -5.57
CA VAL A 250 -18.36 -20.01 -6.14
C VAL A 250 -19.71 -20.69 -6.11
#